data_AF-A0A9P4R4D0-F1
#
_entry.id   AF-A0A9P4R4D0-F1
#
_cell.length_a   1.000
_cell.length_b   1.000
_cell.length_c   1.000
_cell.angle_alpha   90.00
_cell.angle_beta   90.00
_cell.angle_gamma   90.00
#
_symmetry.space_group_name_H-M   'P 1'
#
loop_
_entity.id
_entity.type
_entity.pdbx_description
1 polymer ?
#
loop_
_entity_poly.entity_id
_entity_poly.type
_entity_poly.pdbx_seq_one_letter_code
_entity_poly.pdbx_strand_id
1 'polypeptide(L)'
;MMIGTDAQKDFLRQAFDNAFTLTALASSSLATMDARAMEVYGWIFGPEESEADQVVKELVKLSFEGMGGMSDEKSSASDLSRADVHVHCTHKRLELSHQGIKPRWYDPELEEHLRFRDIFDCNIAMAYTIVPSAALKPSLIQICPWFLEYAMNKDPKFQNQIKAGIMAKLAGKLDEWVTGKVYTPIDLVQLFDKVIVHEMSHTRNGGRTDDVGGFGGYGWKNVRALSTQRTDVAAGKKGPEKNADSIALFASAVQLLGVGVTINEDGTFVRPGDRRRALGIDPLKLKGRLLI
;
A
#
# COMPACT_ATOMS: atom_id res chain seq x y z
N MET A 1 6.51 -13.12 11.50
CA MET A 1 5.65 -13.59 12.62
C MET A 1 4.43 -12.69 12.75
N MET A 2 3.26 -13.24 13.11
CA MET A 2 2.01 -12.47 13.29
C MET A 2 1.37 -12.69 14.66
N ILE A 3 0.93 -11.61 15.33
CA ILE A 3 0.25 -11.68 16.64
C ILE A 3 -1.22 -11.23 16.53
N GLY A 4 -2.14 -12.18 16.68
CA GLY A 4 -3.60 -11.98 16.63
C GLY A 4 -4.37 -13.26 16.96
N THR A 5 -5.70 -13.25 16.77
CA THR A 5 -6.49 -14.51 16.74
C THR A 5 -6.13 -15.33 15.49
N ASP A 6 -6.42 -16.63 15.48
CA ASP A 6 -6.06 -17.45 14.31
C ASP A 6 -6.78 -16.99 13.04
N ALA A 7 -8.04 -16.58 13.13
CA ALA A 7 -8.76 -15.97 12.01
C ALA A 7 -8.10 -14.66 11.49
N GLN A 8 -7.55 -13.84 12.39
CA GLN A 8 -6.80 -12.63 12.00
C GLN A 8 -5.49 -13.00 11.31
N LYS A 9 -4.77 -14.00 11.83
CA LYS A 9 -3.52 -14.48 11.22
C LYS A 9 -3.77 -15.05 9.83
N ASP A 10 -4.79 -15.88 9.66
CA ASP A 10 -5.10 -16.48 8.36
C ASP A 10 -5.50 -15.43 7.33
N PHE A 11 -6.33 -14.45 7.73
CA PHE A 11 -6.66 -13.31 6.88
C PHE A 11 -5.41 -12.51 6.49
N LEU A 12 -4.52 -12.23 7.45
CA LEU A 12 -3.28 -11.50 7.17
C LEU A 12 -2.33 -12.30 6.28
N ARG A 13 -2.20 -13.62 6.46
CA ARG A 13 -1.39 -14.46 5.55
C ARG A 13 -1.83 -14.27 4.11
N GLN A 14 -3.13 -14.41 3.84
CA GLN A 14 -3.67 -14.18 2.51
C GLN A 14 -3.39 -12.77 2.00
N ALA A 15 -3.57 -11.75 2.85
CA ALA A 15 -3.32 -10.36 2.47
C ALA A 15 -1.83 -10.08 2.18
N PHE A 16 -0.92 -10.68 2.95
CA PHE A 16 0.52 -10.61 2.70
C PHE A 16 0.91 -11.35 1.42
N ASP A 17 0.35 -12.54 1.17
CA ASP A 17 0.56 -13.27 -0.10
C ASP A 17 0.12 -12.44 -1.31
N ASN A 18 -1.04 -11.76 -1.20
CA ASN A 18 -1.50 -10.81 -2.22
C ASN A 18 -0.51 -9.65 -2.37
N ALA A 19 -0.07 -9.04 -1.27
CA ALA A 19 0.89 -7.94 -1.29
C ALA A 19 2.23 -8.35 -1.92
N PHE A 20 2.77 -9.54 -1.60
CA PHE A 20 3.97 -10.08 -2.24
C PHE A 20 3.76 -10.34 -3.74
N THR A 21 2.56 -10.77 -4.14
CA THR A 21 2.20 -10.88 -5.56
C THR A 21 2.23 -9.51 -6.25
N LEU A 22 1.68 -8.47 -5.61
CA LEU A 22 1.72 -7.10 -6.14
C LEU A 22 3.16 -6.62 -6.33
N THR A 23 4.03 -6.80 -5.33
CA THR A 23 5.44 -6.35 -5.41
C THR A 23 6.23 -7.13 -6.46
N ALA A 24 6.01 -8.45 -6.57
CA ALA A 24 6.65 -9.28 -7.58
C ALA A 24 6.26 -8.85 -9.01
N LEU A 25 4.98 -8.59 -9.26
CA LEU A 25 4.50 -8.10 -10.56
C LEU A 25 5.07 -6.71 -10.89
N ALA A 26 5.13 -5.82 -9.91
CA ALA A 26 5.71 -4.48 -10.07
C ALA A 26 7.19 -4.55 -10.44
N SER A 27 7.97 -5.34 -9.68
CA SER A 27 9.39 -5.58 -9.96
C SER A 27 9.60 -6.18 -11.36
N SER A 28 8.82 -7.21 -11.71
CA SER A 28 8.87 -7.81 -13.05
C SER A 28 8.56 -6.80 -14.15
N SER A 29 7.57 -5.92 -13.96
CA SER A 29 7.16 -4.94 -14.97
C SER A 29 8.22 -3.87 -15.20
N LEU A 30 8.95 -3.48 -14.15
CA LEU A 30 10.11 -2.59 -14.26
C LEU A 30 11.26 -3.24 -15.02
N ALA A 31 11.47 -4.55 -14.83
CA ALA A 31 12.52 -5.30 -15.52
C ALA A 31 12.20 -5.54 -17.00
N THR A 32 10.94 -5.82 -17.35
CA THR A 32 10.52 -6.11 -18.73
C THR A 32 10.19 -4.86 -19.54
N MET A 33 10.13 -3.68 -18.91
CA MET A 33 9.72 -2.41 -19.53
C MET A 33 8.38 -2.52 -20.26
N ASP A 34 7.37 -3.13 -19.62
CA ASP A 34 6.01 -3.17 -20.20
C ASP A 34 5.52 -1.74 -20.46
N ALA A 35 5.15 -1.44 -21.71
CA ALA A 35 4.88 -0.06 -22.12
C ALA A 35 3.75 0.61 -21.30
N ARG A 36 2.73 -0.16 -20.90
CA ARG A 36 1.60 0.37 -20.11
C ARG A 36 2.02 0.59 -18.66
N ALA A 37 2.81 -0.32 -18.10
CA ALA A 37 3.40 -0.15 -16.78
C ALA A 37 4.36 1.05 -16.75
N MET A 38 5.15 1.25 -17.81
CA MET A 38 6.06 2.40 -17.91
C MET A 38 5.34 3.73 -18.08
N GLU A 39 4.18 3.74 -18.75
CA GLU A 39 3.30 4.92 -18.78
C GLU A 39 2.81 5.28 -17.37
N VAL A 40 2.29 4.29 -16.62
CA VAL A 40 1.88 4.47 -15.22
C VAL A 40 3.06 4.87 -14.33
N TYR A 41 4.23 4.27 -14.54
CA TYR A 41 5.46 4.65 -13.85
C TYR A 41 5.76 6.13 -14.06
N GLY A 42 5.66 6.61 -15.31
CA GLY A 42 5.83 8.02 -15.66
C GLY A 42 4.85 8.95 -14.94
N TRP A 43 3.62 8.50 -14.67
CA TRP A 43 2.64 9.26 -13.89
C TRP A 43 2.96 9.30 -12.39
N ILE A 44 3.56 8.25 -11.83
CA ILE A 44 3.80 8.12 -10.38
C ILE A 44 5.17 8.66 -9.97
N PHE A 45 6.21 8.43 -10.78
CA PHE A 45 7.60 8.77 -10.47
C PHE A 45 8.20 9.82 -11.41
N GLY A 46 7.48 10.19 -12.47
CA GLY A 46 7.96 11.09 -13.53
C GLY A 46 8.64 10.34 -14.68
N PRO A 47 8.86 11.01 -15.83
CA PRO A 47 9.39 10.38 -17.04
C PRO A 47 10.88 9.96 -16.92
N GLU A 48 11.30 8.92 -17.63
CA GLU A 48 12.69 8.41 -17.63
C GLU A 48 13.54 9.18 -18.66
N GLU A 49 13.85 10.45 -18.39
CA GLU A 49 14.52 11.36 -19.35
C GLU A 49 16.01 11.56 -19.06
N SER A 50 16.47 11.19 -17.87
CA SER A 50 17.83 11.44 -17.39
C SER A 50 18.45 10.25 -16.65
N GLU A 51 19.77 10.26 -16.45
CA GLU A 51 20.46 9.27 -15.60
C GLU A 51 19.92 9.28 -14.15
N ALA A 52 19.54 10.45 -13.64
CA ALA A 52 18.91 10.56 -12.32
C ALA A 52 17.58 9.78 -12.25
N ASP A 53 16.82 9.75 -13.36
CA ASP A 53 15.57 9.00 -13.43
C ASP A 53 15.81 7.47 -13.45
N GLN A 54 16.93 7.01 -14.01
CA GLN A 54 17.34 5.61 -13.93
C GLN A 54 17.70 5.20 -12.50
N VAL A 55 18.36 6.09 -11.75
CA VAL A 55 18.63 5.86 -10.31
C VAL A 55 17.32 5.75 -9.53
N VAL A 56 16.35 6.62 -9.79
CA VAL A 56 15.01 6.55 -9.18
C VAL A 56 14.36 5.20 -9.47
N LYS A 57 14.39 4.75 -10.73
CA LYS A 57 13.83 3.44 -11.13
C LYS A 57 14.48 2.28 -10.41
N GLU A 58 15.80 2.30 -10.27
CA GLU A 58 16.52 1.26 -9.54
C GLU A 58 16.19 1.27 -8.04
N LEU A 59 16.04 2.45 -7.41
CA LEU A 59 15.60 2.55 -6.03
C LEU A 59 14.19 1.97 -5.82
N VAL A 60 13.27 2.25 -6.74
CA VAL A 60 11.91 1.67 -6.72
C VAL A 60 11.96 0.15 -6.91
N LYS A 61 12.78 -0.34 -7.84
CA LYS A 61 12.97 -1.79 -8.06
C LYS A 61 13.53 -2.50 -6.82
N LEU A 62 14.57 -1.93 -6.20
CA LEU A 62 15.16 -2.46 -4.96
C LEU A 62 14.17 -2.48 -3.80
N SER A 63 13.27 -1.49 -3.72
CA SER A 63 12.17 -1.50 -2.74
C SER A 63 11.27 -2.72 -2.94
N PHE A 64 10.84 -3.02 -4.17
CA PHE A 64 10.02 -4.20 -4.46
C PHE A 64 10.73 -5.52 -4.20
N GLU A 65 12.01 -5.64 -4.59
CA GLU A 65 12.82 -6.83 -4.35
C GLU A 65 13.02 -7.09 -2.86
N GLY A 66 13.34 -6.04 -2.09
CA GLY A 66 13.49 -6.13 -0.65
C GLY A 66 12.18 -6.50 0.05
N MET A 67 11.03 -6.02 -0.44
CA MET A 67 9.73 -6.46 0.04
C MET A 67 9.44 -7.93 -0.29
N GLY A 68 9.78 -8.40 -1.49
CA GLY A 68 9.65 -9.81 -1.86
C GLY A 68 10.50 -10.73 -0.96
N GLY A 69 11.66 -10.26 -0.50
CA GLY A 69 12.53 -10.97 0.45
C GLY A 69 11.94 -11.14 1.86
N MET A 70 10.81 -10.51 2.19
CA MET A 70 10.12 -10.64 3.48
C MET A 70 9.03 -11.74 3.48
N SER A 71 8.92 -12.53 2.41
CA SER A 71 7.82 -13.48 2.20
C SER A 71 7.86 -14.76 3.05
N ASP A 72 9.02 -15.11 3.60
CA ASP A 72 9.17 -16.31 4.43
C ASP A 72 8.59 -16.11 5.84
N GLU A 73 7.38 -16.62 6.10
CA GLU A 73 6.78 -16.59 7.44
C GLU A 73 7.61 -17.40 8.45
N LYS A 74 8.10 -16.73 9.50
CA LYS A 74 8.78 -17.37 10.64
C LYS A 74 7.79 -17.73 11.75
N SER A 75 8.00 -18.90 12.37
CA SER A 75 7.16 -19.44 13.45
C SER A 75 7.45 -18.84 14.82
N SER A 76 8.64 -18.26 15.05
CA SER A 76 9.05 -17.70 16.34
C SER A 76 9.67 -16.32 16.20
N ALA A 77 9.52 -15.48 17.23
CA ALA A 77 10.15 -14.17 17.33
C ALA A 77 11.68 -14.28 17.41
N SER A 78 12.20 -15.37 18.00
CA SER A 78 13.64 -15.65 18.10
C SER A 78 14.32 -15.84 16.74
N ASP A 79 13.55 -16.18 15.72
CA ASP A 79 14.05 -16.50 14.39
C ASP A 79 14.06 -15.26 13.47
N LEU A 80 13.55 -14.13 13.97
CA LEU A 80 13.50 -12.88 13.23
C LEU A 80 14.89 -12.22 13.23
N SER A 81 15.33 -11.86 12.03
CA SER A 81 16.51 -11.06 11.76
C SER A 81 16.14 -9.60 11.49
N ARG A 82 17.15 -8.75 11.32
CA ARG A 82 16.99 -7.36 10.86
C ARG A 82 16.18 -7.21 9.58
N ALA A 83 16.26 -8.20 8.70
CA ALA A 83 15.61 -8.23 7.38
C ALA A 83 14.12 -8.61 7.47
N ASP A 84 13.68 -9.19 8.59
CA ASP A 84 12.31 -9.64 8.76
C ASP A 84 11.40 -8.52 9.26
N VAL A 85 10.10 -8.80 9.19
CA VAL A 85 9.05 -7.97 9.75
C VAL A 85 8.24 -8.76 10.78
N HIS A 86 7.92 -8.09 11.89
CA HIS A 86 7.00 -8.59 12.88
C HIS A 86 5.68 -7.82 12.81
N VAL A 87 4.57 -8.53 12.63
CA VAL A 87 3.26 -7.94 12.38
C VAL A 87 2.37 -8.10 13.59
N HIS A 88 1.82 -6.99 14.09
CA HIS A 88 0.88 -6.97 15.21
C HIS A 88 -0.53 -6.59 14.76
N CYS A 89 -1.52 -7.37 15.21
CA CYS A 89 -2.95 -7.09 14.98
C CYS A 89 -3.60 -6.34 16.15
N THR A 90 -2.90 -6.18 17.27
CA THR A 90 -3.42 -5.58 18.50
C THR A 90 -2.36 -4.72 19.17
N HIS A 91 -2.80 -3.80 20.04
CA HIS A 91 -1.92 -2.99 20.88
C HIS A 91 -1.54 -3.66 22.21
N LYS A 92 -1.83 -4.96 22.40
CA LYS A 92 -1.66 -5.64 23.70
C LYS A 92 -0.21 -5.65 24.20
N ARG A 93 0.77 -5.55 23.29
CA ARG A 93 2.19 -5.47 23.67
C ARG A 93 2.57 -4.14 24.31
N LEU A 94 1.78 -3.09 24.05
CA LEU A 94 2.13 -1.73 24.46
C LEU A 94 1.77 -1.52 25.92
N GLU A 95 2.73 -1.00 26.67
CA GLU A 95 2.59 -0.74 28.10
C GLU A 95 2.57 0.78 28.33
N LEU A 96 1.73 1.24 29.26
CA LEU A 96 1.75 2.65 29.67
C LEU A 96 2.88 2.85 30.69
N SER A 97 3.97 3.47 30.25
CA SER A 97 5.07 3.89 31.10
C SER A 97 4.77 5.24 31.76
N HIS A 98 4.88 5.28 33.08
CA HIS A 98 4.76 6.50 33.88
C HIS A 98 6.12 7.15 34.20
N GLN A 99 7.19 6.73 33.50
CA GLN A 99 8.51 7.33 33.66
C GLN A 99 8.56 8.70 32.96
N GLY A 100 8.57 9.79 33.74
CA GLY A 100 8.69 11.17 33.26
C GLY A 100 7.48 12.07 33.57
N ILE A 101 7.48 13.28 33.00
CA ILE A 101 6.45 14.32 33.28
C ILE A 101 5.07 13.94 32.70
N LYS A 102 5.03 13.14 31.62
CA LYS A 102 3.80 12.71 30.97
C LYS A 102 3.86 11.20 30.70
N PRO A 103 2.75 10.45 30.89
CA PRO A 103 2.68 9.05 30.51
C PRO A 103 3.05 8.90 29.02
N ARG A 104 3.88 7.89 28.73
CA ARG A 104 4.26 7.51 27.38
C ARG A 104 4.00 6.03 27.21
N TRP A 105 3.70 5.63 26.00
CA TRP A 105 3.64 4.22 25.70
C TRP A 105 5.05 3.67 25.48
N TYR A 106 5.28 2.49 26.00
CA TYR A 106 6.52 1.75 25.91
C TYR A 106 6.24 0.45 25.15
N ASP A 107 7.10 0.14 24.19
CA ASP A 107 7.07 -1.13 23.49
C ASP A 107 8.18 -2.02 24.08
N PRO A 108 7.84 -3.00 24.92
CA PRO A 108 8.82 -3.86 25.59
C PRO A 108 9.60 -4.73 24.60
N GLU A 109 9.06 -4.98 23.41
CA GLU A 109 9.76 -5.75 22.39
C GLU A 109 10.87 -4.91 21.74
N LEU A 110 10.60 -3.63 21.50
CA LEU A 110 11.59 -2.70 20.97
C LEU A 110 12.53 -2.17 22.05
N GLU A 111 12.10 -2.20 23.30
CA GLU A 111 12.72 -1.48 24.42
C GLU A 111 12.77 0.04 24.18
N GLU A 112 11.77 0.56 23.47
CA GLU A 112 11.70 1.97 23.06
C GLU A 112 10.39 2.61 23.54
N HIS A 113 10.47 3.90 23.90
CA HIS A 113 9.27 4.70 24.15
C HIS A 113 8.71 5.19 22.82
N LEU A 114 7.47 4.83 22.53
CA LEU A 114 6.77 5.28 21.33
C LEU A 114 6.37 6.74 21.48
N ARG A 115 6.40 7.50 20.38
CA ARG A 115 5.93 8.89 20.42
C ARG A 115 4.42 8.87 20.59
N PHE A 116 3.89 9.84 21.31
CA PHE A 116 2.46 9.90 21.64
C PHE A 116 1.55 9.92 20.40
N ARG A 117 2.04 10.43 19.25
CA ARG A 117 1.33 10.37 17.96
C ARG A 117 1.16 8.92 17.48
N ASP A 118 2.22 8.12 17.54
CA ASP A 118 2.30 6.77 16.97
C ASP A 118 1.19 5.80 17.45
N ILE A 119 0.50 6.07 18.57
CA ILE A 119 -0.59 5.21 19.10
C ILE A 119 -1.96 5.86 19.01
N PHE A 120 -2.04 7.18 19.13
CA PHE A 120 -3.28 7.90 18.80
C PHE A 120 -3.61 7.79 17.32
N ASP A 121 -2.59 7.58 16.49
CA ASP A 121 -2.73 7.39 15.06
C ASP A 121 -3.62 6.20 14.73
N CYS A 122 -3.66 5.12 15.52
CA CYS A 122 -4.58 4.02 15.20
C CYS A 122 -6.07 4.33 15.36
N ASN A 123 -6.47 5.54 15.77
CA ASN A 123 -7.87 5.96 15.63
C ASN A 123 -8.22 6.47 14.23
N ILE A 124 -7.22 6.85 13.42
CA ILE A 124 -7.38 7.49 12.10
C ILE A 124 -6.54 6.83 10.99
N ALA A 125 -5.41 6.23 11.35
CA ALA A 125 -4.50 5.50 10.49
C ALA A 125 -4.99 4.06 10.28
N MET A 126 -4.66 3.51 9.13
CA MET A 126 -5.00 2.15 8.74
C MET A 126 -3.99 1.14 9.31
N ALA A 127 -2.71 1.50 9.26
CA ALA A 127 -1.59 0.80 9.85
C ALA A 127 -0.46 1.80 10.13
N TYR A 128 0.63 1.34 10.75
CA TYR A 128 1.87 2.09 10.83
C TYR A 128 3.07 1.15 10.93
N THR A 129 4.25 1.66 10.57
CA THR A 129 5.51 0.93 10.61
C THR A 129 6.50 1.58 11.57
N ILE A 130 7.15 0.77 12.41
CA ILE A 130 8.28 1.21 13.24
C ILE A 130 9.55 0.55 12.70
N VAL A 131 10.56 1.37 12.46
CA VAL A 131 11.93 0.92 12.16
C VAL A 131 12.80 1.19 13.38
N PRO A 132 13.10 0.17 14.21
CA PRO A 132 13.83 0.38 15.46
C PRO A 132 15.20 1.04 15.25
N SER A 133 15.66 1.77 16.25
CA SER A 133 17.01 2.35 16.24
C SER A 133 18.10 1.26 16.32
N ALA A 134 17.81 0.19 17.08
CA ALA A 134 18.68 -0.98 17.18
C ALA A 134 18.82 -1.69 15.84
N ALA A 135 20.05 -1.73 15.32
CA ALA A 135 20.33 -2.22 13.96
C ALA A 135 19.99 -3.70 13.75
N LEU A 136 19.92 -4.52 14.79
CA LEU A 136 19.65 -5.96 14.70
C LEU A 136 18.17 -6.32 14.88
N LYS A 137 17.33 -5.42 15.40
CA LYS A 137 15.91 -5.71 15.61
C LYS A 137 15.12 -5.64 14.29
N PRO A 138 14.15 -6.53 14.04
CA PRO A 138 13.29 -6.47 12.85
C PRO A 138 12.48 -5.17 12.79
N SER A 139 11.92 -4.85 11.63
CA SER A 139 10.89 -3.80 11.54
C SER A 139 9.57 -4.31 12.12
N LEU A 140 8.74 -3.42 12.69
CA LEU A 140 7.40 -3.77 13.14
C LEU A 140 6.36 -3.12 12.24
N ILE A 141 5.31 -3.88 11.89
CA ILE A 141 4.09 -3.34 11.29
C ILE A 141 2.94 -3.52 12.29
N GLN A 142 2.27 -2.44 12.67
CA GLN A 142 1.01 -2.48 13.41
C GLN A 142 -0.14 -2.28 12.43
N ILE A 143 -1.01 -3.28 12.29
CA ILE A 143 -2.31 -3.09 11.65
C ILE A 143 -3.27 -2.54 12.70
N CYS A 144 -3.90 -1.41 12.43
CA CYS A 144 -4.81 -0.81 13.39
C CYS A 144 -6.07 -1.69 13.56
N PRO A 145 -6.48 -2.01 14.80
CA PRO A 145 -7.55 -2.99 15.03
C PRO A 145 -8.86 -2.69 14.30
N TRP A 146 -9.27 -1.41 14.22
CA TRP A 146 -10.48 -1.02 13.50
C TRP A 146 -10.38 -1.28 11.99
N PHE A 147 -9.19 -1.12 11.41
CA PHE A 147 -8.96 -1.31 9.98
C PHE A 147 -8.91 -2.79 9.64
N LEU A 148 -8.28 -3.60 10.49
CA LEU A 148 -8.30 -5.05 10.37
C LEU A 148 -9.73 -5.60 10.47
N GLU A 149 -10.48 -5.19 11.49
CA GLU A 149 -11.89 -5.57 11.63
C GLU A 149 -12.72 -5.13 10.42
N TYR A 150 -12.49 -3.90 9.94
CA TYR A 150 -13.12 -3.41 8.72
C TYR A 150 -12.80 -4.30 7.53
N ALA A 151 -11.53 -4.63 7.28
CA ALA A 151 -11.10 -5.42 6.13
C ALA A 151 -11.66 -6.85 6.17
N MET A 152 -11.56 -7.52 7.32
CA MET A 152 -12.10 -8.88 7.51
C MET A 152 -13.61 -8.94 7.29
N ASN A 153 -14.36 -7.94 7.75
CA ASN A 153 -15.81 -7.86 7.54
C ASN A 153 -16.21 -7.59 6.07
N LYS A 154 -15.25 -7.17 5.25
CA LYS A 154 -15.45 -6.66 3.90
C LYS A 154 -14.86 -7.55 2.83
N ASP A 155 -13.97 -8.48 3.17
CA ASP A 155 -13.26 -9.37 2.26
C ASP A 155 -14.16 -10.10 1.23
N PRO A 156 -15.33 -10.69 1.60
CA PRO A 156 -16.21 -11.29 0.58
C PRO A 156 -16.82 -10.29 -0.41
N LYS A 157 -16.86 -9.00 -0.04
CA LYS A 157 -17.53 -7.92 -0.79
C LYS A 157 -16.54 -7.09 -1.62
N PHE A 158 -15.29 -6.95 -1.16
CA PHE A 158 -14.28 -6.13 -1.82
C PHE A 158 -13.65 -6.80 -3.03
N GLN A 159 -13.50 -8.14 -3.02
CA GLN A 159 -12.92 -8.83 -4.17
C GLN A 159 -13.80 -8.77 -5.43
N ASN A 160 -15.13 -8.62 -5.29
CA ASN A 160 -16.04 -8.73 -6.44
C ASN A 160 -16.98 -7.54 -6.70
N GLN A 161 -17.23 -6.61 -5.76
CA GLN A 161 -18.23 -5.55 -5.98
C GLN A 161 -17.93 -4.26 -5.21
N ILE A 162 -17.43 -3.23 -5.91
CA ILE A 162 -17.56 -1.85 -5.42
C ILE A 162 -19.01 -1.40 -5.70
N LYS A 163 -19.89 -1.57 -4.71
CA LYS A 163 -21.26 -1.03 -4.73
C LYS A 163 -21.29 0.36 -4.09
N ALA A 164 -22.02 1.31 -4.69
CA ALA A 164 -22.15 2.69 -4.20
C ALA A 164 -22.59 2.80 -2.72
N GLY A 165 -23.41 1.88 -2.21
CA GLY A 165 -23.83 1.87 -0.80
C GLY A 165 -22.73 1.48 0.21
N ILE A 166 -21.61 0.91 -0.25
CA ILE A 166 -20.44 0.60 0.58
C ILE A 166 -19.62 1.88 0.86
N MET A 167 -19.55 2.78 -0.12
CA MET A 167 -18.96 4.12 0.03
C MET A 167 -19.67 4.94 1.12
N ALA A 168 -20.99 4.82 1.24
CA ALA A 168 -21.76 5.53 2.27
C ALA A 168 -21.51 5.04 3.72
N LYS A 169 -21.08 3.79 3.92
CA LYS A 169 -20.67 3.28 5.24
C LYS A 169 -19.20 3.56 5.58
N LEU A 170 -18.35 3.64 4.55
CA LEU A 170 -16.98 4.14 4.64
C LEU A 170 -16.97 5.62 4.99
N ALA A 171 -17.87 6.39 4.38
CA ALA A 171 -18.10 7.80 4.66
C ALA A 171 -18.23 8.03 6.17
N GLY A 172 -19.15 7.38 6.90
CA GLY A 172 -19.32 7.65 8.35
C GLY A 172 -18.12 7.47 9.30
N LYS A 173 -17.00 6.83 8.88
CA LYS A 173 -15.73 6.77 9.65
C LYS A 173 -14.53 7.44 8.96
N LEU A 174 -14.58 7.60 7.63
CA LEU A 174 -13.60 8.30 6.80
C LEU A 174 -14.15 9.63 6.23
N ASP A 175 -15.16 10.22 6.89
CA ASP A 175 -16.12 11.16 6.27
C ASP A 175 -15.50 12.47 5.79
N GLU A 176 -14.39 12.88 6.39
CA GLU A 176 -13.63 14.03 5.90
C GLU A 176 -12.58 13.67 4.83
N TRP A 177 -12.09 12.42 4.81
CA TRP A 177 -11.03 11.97 3.91
C TRP A 177 -11.54 11.45 2.57
N VAL A 178 -12.68 10.77 2.58
CA VAL A 178 -13.19 9.93 1.48
C VAL A 178 -14.34 10.57 0.71
N THR A 179 -14.80 11.76 1.10
CA THR A 179 -15.89 12.48 0.41
C THR A 179 -15.44 13.07 -0.95
N GLY A 180 -15.05 12.20 -1.89
CA GLY A 180 -14.95 12.41 -3.33
C GLY A 180 -13.93 13.44 -3.83
N LYS A 181 -13.30 14.22 -2.95
CA LYS A 181 -12.38 15.30 -3.33
C LYS A 181 -10.92 14.81 -3.43
N VAL A 182 -10.50 13.95 -2.50
CA VAL A 182 -9.09 13.56 -2.33
C VAL A 182 -8.76 12.24 -3.03
N TYR A 183 -9.55 11.19 -2.76
CA TYR A 183 -9.32 9.85 -3.32
C TYR A 183 -10.07 9.58 -4.64
N THR A 184 -9.41 8.87 -5.54
CA THR A 184 -9.87 8.40 -6.85
C THR A 184 -10.28 6.92 -6.78
N PRO A 185 -10.96 6.36 -7.80
CA PRO A 185 -11.35 4.95 -7.78
C PRO A 185 -10.20 3.97 -7.58
N ILE A 186 -9.01 4.22 -8.16
CA ILE A 186 -7.85 3.34 -8.01
C ILE A 186 -7.36 3.29 -6.55
N ASP A 187 -7.57 4.36 -5.78
CA ASP A 187 -7.19 4.42 -4.38
C ASP A 187 -7.99 3.44 -3.48
N LEU A 188 -9.17 3.02 -3.91
CA LEU A 188 -10.06 2.16 -3.12
C LEU A 188 -10.03 0.69 -3.54
N VAL A 189 -9.47 0.39 -4.71
CA VAL A 189 -9.25 -0.99 -5.17
C VAL A 189 -8.08 -1.58 -4.41
N GLN A 190 -8.23 -2.83 -3.95
CA GLN A 190 -7.19 -3.54 -3.19
C GLN A 190 -6.68 -2.74 -1.98
N LEU A 191 -7.54 -1.95 -1.35
CA LEU A 191 -7.14 -1.00 -0.30
C LEU A 191 -6.28 -1.67 0.79
N PHE A 192 -6.69 -2.84 1.27
CA PHE A 192 -5.97 -3.53 2.33
C PHE A 192 -4.60 -4.03 1.87
N ASP A 193 -4.53 -4.70 0.71
CA ASP A 193 -3.26 -5.21 0.15
C ASP A 193 -2.28 -4.05 -0.12
N LYS A 194 -2.78 -2.91 -0.62
CA LYS A 194 -1.96 -1.71 -0.83
C LYS A 194 -1.44 -1.10 0.46
N VAL A 195 -2.26 -1.05 1.51
CA VAL A 195 -1.78 -0.60 2.84
C VAL A 195 -0.65 -1.52 3.31
N ILE A 196 -0.74 -2.83 3.10
CA ILE A 196 0.39 -3.73 3.43
C ILE A 196 1.64 -3.38 2.60
N VAL A 197 1.52 -3.16 1.29
CA VAL A 197 2.67 -2.74 0.45
C VAL A 197 3.26 -1.40 0.93
N HIS A 198 2.41 -0.43 1.29
CA HIS A 198 2.80 0.87 1.83
C HIS A 198 3.59 0.71 3.15
N GLU A 199 3.08 -0.08 4.09
CA GLU A 199 3.79 -0.33 5.35
C GLU A 199 5.09 -1.11 5.13
N MET A 200 5.09 -2.10 4.23
CA MET A 200 6.30 -2.85 3.90
C MET A 200 7.38 -1.93 3.30
N SER A 201 7.03 -0.89 2.53
CA SER A 201 8.02 0.02 1.96
C SER A 201 8.69 0.92 3.02
N HIS A 202 8.02 1.19 4.15
CA HIS A 202 8.63 1.89 5.29
C HIS A 202 9.69 1.06 6.01
N THR A 203 9.67 -0.28 5.88
CA THR A 203 10.64 -1.15 6.54
C THR A 203 12.07 -0.95 6.00
N ARG A 204 13.06 -1.54 6.69
CA ARG A 204 14.46 -1.48 6.22
C ARG A 204 14.63 -2.10 4.83
N ASN A 205 14.01 -3.25 4.60
CA ASN A 205 14.10 -3.94 3.32
C ASN A 205 13.22 -3.29 2.25
N GLY A 206 12.12 -2.65 2.64
CA GLY A 206 11.29 -1.85 1.75
C GLY A 206 11.94 -0.54 1.26
N GLY A 207 13.15 -0.22 1.70
CA GLY A 207 13.87 0.98 1.27
C GLY A 207 13.68 2.21 2.16
N ARG A 208 13.03 2.03 3.33
CA ARG A 208 12.77 3.07 4.33
C ARG A 208 12.12 4.30 3.72
N THR A 209 11.04 4.08 2.98
CA THR A 209 10.23 5.18 2.45
C THR A 209 9.60 5.99 3.59
N ASP A 210 9.07 7.14 3.24
CA ASP A 210 8.37 8.07 4.13
C ASP A 210 6.98 8.39 3.57
N ASP A 211 6.16 9.04 4.40
CA ASP A 211 4.93 9.70 3.95
C ASP A 211 5.26 11.11 3.48
N VAL A 212 5.76 11.21 2.24
CA VAL A 212 6.27 12.47 1.70
C VAL A 212 5.13 13.46 1.56
N GLY A 213 5.21 14.59 2.26
CA GLY A 213 4.13 15.58 2.31
C GLY A 213 3.02 15.26 3.32
N GLY A 214 3.22 14.24 4.19
CA GLY A 214 2.21 13.78 5.14
C GLY A 214 0.92 13.41 4.40
N PHE A 215 -0.22 13.92 4.87
CA PHE A 215 -1.51 13.70 4.21
C PHE A 215 -1.57 14.17 2.74
N GLY A 216 -0.72 15.13 2.35
CA GLY A 216 -0.61 15.59 0.98
C GLY A 216 0.15 14.65 0.04
N GLY A 217 0.64 13.50 0.53
CA GLY A 217 1.30 12.46 -0.26
C GLY A 217 0.48 11.21 -0.50
N TYR A 218 -0.71 11.10 0.10
CA TYR A 218 -1.60 9.94 -0.02
C TYR A 218 -2.63 10.12 -1.13
N GLY A 219 -2.87 9.04 -1.88
CA GLY A 219 -3.81 8.96 -2.97
C GLY A 219 -3.22 9.40 -4.31
N TRP A 220 -3.79 8.86 -5.38
CA TRP A 220 -3.31 9.00 -6.75
C TRP A 220 -3.03 10.44 -7.17
N LYS A 221 -3.95 11.37 -6.89
CA LYS A 221 -3.80 12.79 -7.28
C LYS A 221 -2.57 13.44 -6.63
N ASN A 222 -2.33 13.10 -5.37
CA ASN A 222 -1.24 13.65 -4.57
C ASN A 222 0.09 13.02 -4.99
N VAL A 223 0.12 11.71 -5.20
CA VAL A 223 1.26 11.01 -5.80
C VAL A 223 1.60 11.57 -7.18
N ARG A 224 0.59 11.83 -8.03
CA ARG A 224 0.80 12.48 -9.33
C ARG A 224 1.36 13.88 -9.16
N ALA A 225 0.86 14.67 -8.22
CA ALA A 225 1.39 16.00 -7.94
C ALA A 225 2.84 15.95 -7.41
N LEU A 226 3.21 14.95 -6.61
CA LEU A 226 4.59 14.74 -6.16
C LEU A 226 5.50 14.40 -7.34
N SER A 227 5.04 13.59 -8.29
CA SER A 227 5.82 13.20 -9.47
C SER A 227 6.25 14.38 -10.36
N THR A 228 5.47 15.46 -10.36
CA THR A 228 5.77 16.66 -11.17
C THR A 228 6.68 17.66 -10.44
N GLN A 229 6.80 17.54 -9.12
CA GLN A 229 7.60 18.47 -8.30
C GLN A 229 9.10 18.12 -8.26
N ARG A 230 9.52 17.05 -8.97
CA ARG A 230 10.90 16.60 -9.25
C ARG A 230 11.95 17.33 -8.41
N THR A 231 12.10 16.90 -7.17
CA THR A 231 13.15 17.44 -6.32
C THR A 231 14.46 16.73 -6.63
N ASP A 232 15.54 17.50 -6.73
CA ASP A 232 16.88 16.95 -6.87
C ASP A 232 17.18 15.98 -5.71
N VAL A 233 17.33 14.70 -6.03
CA VAL A 233 17.67 13.63 -5.07
C VAL A 233 19.00 13.97 -4.37
N ALA A 234 19.92 14.65 -5.06
CA ALA A 234 21.20 15.08 -4.49
C ALA A 234 21.04 16.19 -3.43
N ALA A 235 19.94 16.96 -3.46
CA ALA A 235 19.66 18.00 -2.48
C ALA A 235 19.04 17.46 -1.18
N GLY A 236 18.92 16.13 -1.02
CA GLY A 236 18.37 15.49 0.18
C GLY A 236 16.86 15.68 0.35
N LYS A 237 16.17 16.19 -0.68
CA LYS A 237 14.71 16.25 -0.72
C LYS A 237 14.16 14.88 -1.13
N LYS A 238 13.07 14.47 -0.50
CA LYS A 238 12.42 13.19 -0.75
C LYS A 238 11.45 13.36 -1.93
N GLY A 239 11.66 12.60 -3.00
CA GLY A 239 10.77 12.57 -4.16
C GLY A 239 9.72 11.45 -4.07
N PRO A 240 8.97 11.21 -5.15
CA PRO A 240 7.98 10.14 -5.21
C PRO A 240 8.57 8.74 -4.98
N GLU A 241 9.84 8.51 -5.30
CA GLU A 241 10.57 7.25 -5.06
C GLU A 241 10.80 6.95 -3.59
N LYS A 242 10.70 7.98 -2.73
CA LYS A 242 10.74 7.86 -1.28
C LYS A 242 9.36 7.96 -0.64
N ASN A 243 8.28 8.07 -1.42
CA ASN A 243 6.93 8.10 -0.88
C ASN A 243 6.32 6.68 -0.85
N ALA A 244 5.91 6.22 0.33
CA ALA A 244 5.35 4.87 0.51
C ALA A 244 4.10 4.62 -0.35
N ASP A 245 3.23 5.62 -0.46
CA ASP A 245 1.99 5.50 -1.23
C ASP A 245 2.24 5.45 -2.75
N SER A 246 3.31 6.10 -3.23
CA SER A 246 3.73 5.98 -4.64
C SER A 246 4.13 4.54 -4.99
N ILE A 247 4.89 3.88 -4.10
CA ILE A 247 5.28 2.47 -4.25
C ILE A 247 4.05 1.56 -4.25
N ALA A 248 3.15 1.74 -3.29
CA ALA A 248 1.94 0.93 -3.16
C ALA A 248 0.97 1.09 -4.35
N LEU A 249 0.76 2.33 -4.81
CA LEU A 249 -0.12 2.61 -5.96
C LEU A 249 0.45 2.04 -7.25
N PHE A 250 1.77 2.13 -7.47
CA PHE A 250 2.38 1.53 -8.66
C PHE A 250 2.18 0.02 -8.68
N ALA A 251 2.40 -0.67 -7.56
CA ALA A 251 2.24 -2.12 -7.48
C ALA A 251 0.80 -2.57 -7.78
N SER A 252 -0.20 -1.89 -7.22
CA SER A 252 -1.61 -2.19 -7.51
C SER A 252 -1.99 -1.85 -8.96
N ALA A 253 -1.50 -0.73 -9.50
CA ALA A 253 -1.76 -0.34 -10.88
C ALA A 253 -1.21 -1.39 -11.87
N VAL A 254 -0.01 -1.91 -11.64
CA VAL A 254 0.58 -2.98 -12.46
C VAL A 254 -0.28 -4.25 -12.43
N GLN A 255 -0.77 -4.66 -11.25
CA GLN A 255 -1.68 -5.81 -11.14
C GLN A 255 -2.97 -5.60 -11.94
N LEU A 256 -3.54 -4.38 -11.90
CA LEU A 256 -4.73 -4.03 -12.67
C LEU A 256 -4.46 -4.11 -14.19
N LEU A 257 -3.32 -3.61 -14.66
CA LEU A 257 -2.89 -3.73 -16.06
C LEU A 257 -2.75 -5.20 -16.49
N GLY A 258 -2.25 -6.05 -15.60
CA GLY A 258 -2.10 -7.50 -15.79
C GLY A 258 -3.43 -8.23 -16.00
N VAL A 259 -4.51 -7.79 -15.34
CA VAL A 259 -5.88 -8.32 -15.56
C VAL A 259 -6.64 -7.58 -16.67
N GLY A 260 -5.95 -6.77 -17.47
CA GLY A 260 -6.50 -6.09 -18.65
C GLY A 260 -7.29 -4.81 -18.36
N VAL A 261 -7.20 -4.26 -17.14
CA VAL A 261 -7.77 -2.94 -16.81
C VAL A 261 -6.95 -1.86 -17.53
N THR A 262 -7.65 -0.84 -18.03
CA THR A 262 -7.02 0.41 -18.51
C THR A 262 -7.06 1.43 -17.39
N ILE A 263 -5.92 2.03 -17.07
CA ILE A 263 -5.82 3.11 -16.07
C ILE A 263 -5.59 4.41 -16.84
N ASN A 264 -6.23 5.49 -16.41
CA ASN A 264 -6.04 6.83 -16.94
C ASN A 264 -5.18 7.64 -15.98
N GLU A 265 -4.54 8.70 -16.49
CA GLU A 265 -3.65 9.57 -15.70
C GLU A 265 -4.34 10.22 -14.49
N ASP A 266 -5.67 10.40 -14.53
CA ASP A 266 -6.45 10.98 -13.43
C ASP A 266 -6.81 9.98 -12.30
N GLY A 267 -6.35 8.72 -12.40
CA GLY A 267 -6.60 7.66 -11.43
C GLY A 267 -7.94 6.94 -11.62
N THR A 268 -8.68 7.26 -12.69
CA THR A 268 -9.83 6.45 -13.11
C THR A 268 -9.38 5.22 -13.89
N PHE A 269 -10.24 4.21 -13.97
CA PHE A 269 -9.93 2.99 -14.71
C PHE A 269 -11.16 2.35 -15.35
N VAL A 270 -10.94 1.53 -16.38
CA VAL A 270 -11.97 0.81 -17.15
C VAL A 270 -11.64 -0.68 -17.20
N ARG A 271 -12.58 -1.54 -16.78
CA ARG A 271 -12.41 -3.00 -16.79
C ARG A 271 -12.62 -3.60 -18.18
N PRO A 272 -11.94 -4.71 -18.52
CA PRO A 272 -12.16 -5.44 -19.76
C PRO A 272 -13.55 -6.09 -19.75
N GLY A 273 -14.54 -5.38 -20.27
CA GLY A 273 -15.95 -5.75 -20.28
C GLY A 273 -16.88 -4.55 -20.26
N ASP A 274 -16.51 -3.51 -19.50
CA ASP A 274 -17.30 -2.28 -19.39
C ASP A 274 -17.27 -1.47 -20.69
N ARG A 275 -16.18 -1.57 -21.48
CA ARG A 275 -16.09 -0.96 -22.82
C ARG A 275 -17.21 -1.43 -23.76
N ARG A 276 -17.65 -2.70 -23.67
CA ARG A 276 -18.73 -3.23 -24.52
C ARG A 276 -20.08 -2.61 -24.16
N ARG A 277 -20.35 -2.38 -22.87
CA ARG A 277 -21.56 -1.66 -22.41
C ARG A 277 -21.53 -0.20 -22.80
N ALA A 278 -20.38 0.47 -22.66
CA ALA A 278 -20.24 1.89 -23.02
C ALA A 278 -20.45 2.14 -24.54
N LEU A 279 -20.08 1.18 -25.39
CA LEU A 279 -20.33 1.22 -26.83
C LEU A 279 -21.75 0.78 -27.24
N GLY A 280 -22.64 0.50 -26.27
CA GLY A 280 -24.01 0.04 -26.55
C GLY A 280 -24.08 -1.34 -27.23
N ILE A 281 -22.98 -2.10 -27.21
CA ILE A 281 -22.93 -3.45 -27.77
C ILE A 281 -23.55 -4.39 -26.74
N ASP A 282 -24.86 -4.61 -26.88
CA ASP A 282 -25.58 -5.62 -26.12
C ASP A 282 -25.11 -7.02 -26.57
N PRO A 283 -24.41 -7.79 -25.71
CA PRO A 283 -23.94 -9.13 -26.06
C PRO A 283 -25.09 -10.11 -26.36
N LEU A 284 -26.33 -9.81 -25.94
CA LEU A 284 -27.51 -10.60 -26.30
C LEU A 284 -27.99 -10.31 -27.73
N LYS A 285 -27.70 -9.13 -28.30
CA LYS A 285 -28.03 -8.82 -29.70
C LYS A 285 -27.07 -9.42 -30.72
N LEU A 286 -25.89 -9.86 -30.29
CA LEU A 286 -24.89 -10.50 -31.17
C LEU A 286 -25.14 -11.99 -31.39
N LYS A 287 -25.91 -12.68 -30.53
CA LYS A 287 -26.28 -14.09 -30.72
C LYS A 287 -27.37 -14.30 -31.78
N GLY A 288 -28.00 -13.24 -32.29
CA GLY A 288 -29.08 -13.31 -33.28
C GLY A 288 -28.68 -13.07 -34.74
N ARG A 289 -27.38 -12.91 -35.07
CA ARG A 289 -26.92 -12.55 -36.43
C ARG A 289 -25.92 -13.53 -37.06
N LEU A 290 -25.76 -14.72 -36.50
CA LEU A 290 -24.94 -15.81 -37.06
C LEU A 290 -25.81 -17.04 -37.35
N LEU A 291 -26.90 -16.82 -38.08
CA LEU A 291 -27.70 -17.85 -38.75
C LEU A 291 -28.39 -17.21 -39.96
N ILE A 292 -27.62 -16.83 -40.99
CA ILE A 292 -28.01 -16.87 -42.41
C ILE A 292 -26.72 -17.12 -43.21
#